data_AF-A0A1G8RSQ0-F1
#
_entry.id   AF-A0A1G8RSQ0-F1
#
_cell.length_a   1.000
_cell.length_b   1.000
_cell.length_c   1.000
_cell.angle_alpha   90.00
_cell.angle_beta   90.00
_cell.angle_gamma   90.00
#
_symmetry.space_group_name_H-M   'P 1'
#
loop_
_entity.id
_entity.type
_entity.pdbx_description
1 polymer ?
#
loop_
_entity_poly.entity_id
_entity_poly.type
_entity_poly.pdbx_seq_one_letter_code
_entity_poly.pdbx_strand_id
1 'polypeptide(L)'
;MKKRVNEYKKPMKMDLQFFAENDPPPSDPPSDPPADPPADPPADPPKKLELTDEELQKKIESESDRKLHSALEKERDKMREEMKKELEEQKAEAERLAKLSAKEREEAEFKKRQDALDKREQELAQKELKAQAVTELNEKELPSSFVDFLLDEDGEKTFKNIGNFKNTFDEAVNEAVKERLRQTTPSHTGGAPGEKNPFMKDTWNLTEQGRLYNENPEKYQQLKAQASN
;
A
#
# COMPACT_ATOMS: atom_id res chain seq x y z
N MET A 1 -5.55 27.97 17.23
CA MET A 1 -4.53 27.15 17.92
C MET A 1 -5.04 26.79 19.31
N LYS A 2 -5.17 25.50 19.66
CA LYS A 2 -5.45 25.06 21.04
C LYS A 2 -4.17 24.47 21.63
N LYS A 3 -3.78 24.92 22.83
CA LYS A 3 -2.50 24.57 23.45
C LYS A 3 -2.55 23.13 24.00
N ARG A 4 -1.53 22.31 23.72
CA ARG A 4 -1.33 21.03 24.43
C ARG A 4 -0.92 21.33 25.87
N VAL A 5 -1.68 20.84 26.85
CA VAL A 5 -1.28 20.88 28.26
C VAL A 5 -0.36 19.69 28.49
N ASN A 6 0.86 19.95 28.94
CA ASN A 6 1.87 18.90 29.14
C ASN A 6 1.67 18.30 30.53
N GLU A 7 1.19 17.06 30.61
CA GLU A 7 0.87 16.40 31.88
C GLU A 7 2.14 15.87 32.56
N TYR A 8 2.69 16.68 33.47
CA TYR A 8 3.88 16.31 34.25
C TYR A 8 3.53 15.23 35.28
N LYS A 9 3.70 13.97 34.87
CA LYS A 9 3.59 12.78 35.72
C LYS A 9 4.45 12.95 36.98
N LYS A 10 3.81 13.07 38.14
CA LYS A 10 4.50 13.17 39.45
C LYS A 10 5.53 12.03 39.60
N PRO A 11 6.75 12.30 40.09
CA PRO A 11 7.65 11.23 40.50
C PRO A 11 6.98 10.43 41.63
N MET A 12 7.09 9.10 41.58
CA MET A 12 6.65 8.26 42.68
C MET A 12 7.54 8.54 43.91
N LYS A 13 6.93 8.62 45.09
CA LYS A 13 7.69 8.52 46.33
C LYS A 13 8.13 7.07 46.48
N MET A 14 9.43 6.84 46.61
CA MET A 14 10.00 5.54 46.91
C MET A 14 10.25 5.50 48.42
N ASP A 15 9.52 4.68 49.15
CA ASP A 15 9.72 4.50 50.59
C ASP A 15 10.95 3.60 50.81
N LEU A 16 12.14 4.21 50.69
CA LEU A 16 13.44 3.58 50.89
C LEU A 16 13.69 3.27 52.38
N GLN A 17 13.01 2.25 52.88
CA GLN A 17 13.26 1.70 54.22
C GLN A 17 14.65 1.04 54.27
N PHE A 18 15.58 1.72 54.92
CA PHE A 18 16.86 1.13 55.31
C PHE A 18 16.63 0.10 56.43
N PHE A 19 16.98 -1.15 56.19
CA PHE A 19 17.06 -2.17 57.24
C PHE A 19 18.34 -1.96 58.06
N ALA A 20 18.22 -1.15 59.12
CA ALA A 20 19.24 -1.00 60.15
C ALA A 20 18.54 -0.79 61.50
N GLU A 21 18.54 -1.84 62.34
CA GLU A 21 18.09 -1.76 63.73
C GLU A 21 19.10 -0.95 64.55
N ASN A 22 18.63 -0.20 65.57
CA ASN A 22 19.35 0.05 66.82
C ASN A 22 18.44 0.72 67.86
N ASP A 23 18.62 0.35 69.12
CA ASP A 23 17.78 0.69 70.26
C ASP A 23 18.13 2.04 70.95
N PRO A 24 17.21 2.60 71.77
CA PRO A 24 17.43 3.84 72.51
C PRO A 24 18.36 3.72 73.75
N PRO A 25 18.90 4.86 74.26
CA PRO A 25 19.87 4.89 75.37
C PRO A 25 19.25 4.81 76.80
N PRO A 26 20.06 4.53 77.86
CA PRO A 26 19.58 4.17 79.20
C PRO A 26 19.60 5.30 80.26
N SER A 27 18.86 5.09 81.37
CA SER A 27 18.97 5.86 82.64
C SER A 27 18.26 5.16 83.84
N ASP A 28 18.96 4.99 84.98
CA ASP A 28 18.48 4.40 86.26
C ASP A 28 17.97 5.48 87.26
N PRO A 29 17.67 5.21 88.56
CA PRO A 29 17.17 4.02 89.29
C PRO A 29 15.78 4.38 89.93
N PRO A 30 15.37 4.10 91.20
CA PRO A 30 15.63 3.04 92.21
C PRO A 30 14.29 2.26 92.55
N SER A 31 13.97 1.61 93.69
CA SER A 31 14.49 1.54 95.08
C SER A 31 14.12 0.24 95.83
N ASP A 32 14.82 0.02 96.95
CA ASP A 32 14.51 -0.74 98.18
C ASP A 32 14.32 -2.28 98.24
N PRO A 33 14.68 -2.93 99.38
CA PRO A 33 14.92 -4.39 99.48
C PRO A 33 14.19 -5.02 100.71
N PRO A 34 14.67 -6.14 101.30
CA PRO A 34 14.73 -7.49 100.77
C PRO A 34 13.83 -8.48 101.57
N ALA A 35 13.79 -9.75 101.17
CA ALA A 35 13.33 -10.86 102.01
C ALA A 35 14.24 -12.09 101.78
N ASP A 36 14.64 -12.77 102.86
CA ASP A 36 15.65 -13.84 102.82
C ASP A 36 15.09 -15.18 102.25
N PRO A 37 15.88 -15.93 101.45
CA PRO A 37 15.56 -17.29 101.05
C PRO A 37 16.07 -18.34 102.06
N PRO A 38 15.33 -19.44 102.31
CA PRO A 38 15.87 -20.64 102.96
C PRO A 38 16.75 -21.47 101.98
N ALA A 39 17.62 -22.31 102.53
CA ALA A 39 18.74 -22.95 101.82
C ALA A 39 18.40 -24.21 100.97
N ASP A 40 19.40 -24.65 100.20
CA ASP A 40 19.35 -25.62 99.09
C ASP A 40 19.02 -27.09 99.44
N PRO A 41 18.64 -27.88 98.40
CA PRO A 41 19.15 -29.22 98.18
C PRO A 41 20.14 -29.27 96.96
N PRO A 42 21.14 -30.18 96.97
CA PRO A 42 22.31 -30.09 96.07
C PRO A 42 22.12 -30.68 94.67
N ALA A 43 22.97 -30.23 93.73
CA ALA A 43 23.15 -30.82 92.40
C ALA A 43 24.64 -30.96 92.02
N ASP A 44 25.01 -32.11 91.46
CA ASP A 44 26.37 -32.46 91.02
C ASP A 44 26.67 -31.92 89.58
N PRO A 45 27.92 -31.98 89.06
CA PRO A 45 28.57 -30.72 88.67
C PRO A 45 28.60 -30.43 87.16
N PRO A 46 28.72 -29.14 86.78
CA PRO A 46 29.06 -28.75 85.42
C PRO A 46 30.54 -29.05 85.11
N LYS A 47 30.79 -30.05 84.26
CA LYS A 47 32.14 -30.27 83.69
C LYS A 47 32.53 -29.08 82.79
N LYS A 48 33.38 -28.19 83.29
CA LYS A 48 34.17 -27.30 82.43
C LYS A 48 35.17 -28.15 81.62
N LEU A 49 35.19 -27.96 80.29
CA LEU A 49 36.37 -28.29 79.50
C LEU A 49 37.26 -27.04 79.49
N GLU A 50 38.45 -27.15 80.06
CA GLU A 50 39.51 -26.17 79.89
C GLU A 50 40.31 -26.59 78.66
N LEU A 51 39.98 -25.98 77.51
CA LEU A 51 40.78 -26.08 76.27
C LEU A 51 41.96 -25.12 76.37
N THR A 52 43.10 -25.48 75.79
CA THR A 52 44.24 -24.56 75.72
C THR A 52 44.02 -23.47 74.67
N ASP A 53 44.65 -22.30 74.85
CA ASP A 53 44.47 -21.15 73.96
C ASP A 53 44.82 -21.48 72.49
N GLU A 54 45.87 -22.29 72.26
CA GLU A 54 46.24 -22.76 70.91
C GLU A 54 45.14 -23.65 70.27
N GLU A 55 44.48 -24.51 71.04
CA GLU A 55 43.39 -25.34 70.55
C GLU A 55 42.16 -24.48 70.22
N LEU A 56 41.86 -23.47 71.03
CA LEU A 56 40.77 -22.53 70.79
C LEU A 56 41.03 -21.69 69.52
N GLN A 57 42.23 -21.12 69.40
CA GLN A 57 42.71 -20.37 68.24
C GLN A 57 42.55 -21.19 66.95
N LYS A 58 43.08 -22.41 66.93
CA LYS A 58 43.04 -23.34 65.79
C LYS A 58 41.61 -23.77 65.41
N LYS A 59 40.71 -23.84 66.40
CA LYS A 59 39.27 -24.09 66.18
C LYS A 59 38.56 -22.89 65.56
N ILE A 60 38.90 -21.68 65.98
CA ILE A 60 38.40 -20.43 65.38
C ILE A 60 38.90 -20.29 63.94
N GLU A 61 40.18 -20.56 63.67
CA GLU A 61 40.78 -20.55 62.33
C GLU A 61 40.07 -21.54 61.39
N SER A 62 39.93 -22.81 61.80
CA SER A 62 39.23 -23.82 60.97
C SER A 62 37.74 -23.49 60.71
N GLU A 63 37.01 -22.90 61.66
CA GLU A 63 35.65 -22.41 61.43
C GLU A 63 35.62 -21.17 60.52
N SER A 64 36.66 -20.34 60.54
CA SER A 64 36.78 -19.14 59.71
C SER A 64 37.11 -19.49 58.26
N ASP A 65 38.10 -20.36 58.04
CA ASP A 65 38.41 -20.91 56.71
C ASP A 65 37.22 -21.65 56.10
N ARG A 66 36.47 -22.42 56.89
CA ARG A 66 35.27 -23.11 56.43
C ARG A 66 34.15 -22.14 56.01
N LYS A 67 33.97 -21.03 56.74
CA LYS A 67 33.02 -19.97 56.39
C LYS A 67 33.47 -19.18 55.16
N LEU A 68 34.75 -18.83 55.08
CA LEU A 68 35.36 -18.17 53.92
C LEU A 68 35.23 -19.04 52.66
N HIS A 69 35.55 -20.34 52.75
CA HIS A 69 35.42 -21.27 51.64
C HIS A 69 33.95 -21.41 51.19
N SER A 70 33.01 -21.58 52.11
CA SER A 70 31.58 -21.64 51.78
C SER A 70 31.04 -20.33 51.19
N ALA A 71 31.57 -19.17 51.59
CA ALA A 71 31.26 -17.89 50.96
C ALA A 71 31.83 -17.83 49.54
N LEU A 72 33.09 -18.22 49.33
CA LEU A 72 33.78 -18.19 48.04
C LEU A 72 33.18 -19.20 47.03
N GLU A 73 32.68 -20.34 47.49
CA GLU A 73 31.88 -21.26 46.66
C GLU A 73 30.55 -20.63 46.24
N LYS A 74 29.78 -20.06 47.18
CA LYS A 74 28.51 -19.36 46.87
C LYS A 74 28.72 -18.18 45.91
N GLU A 75 29.81 -17.43 46.06
CA GLU A 75 30.18 -16.33 45.17
C GLU A 75 30.49 -16.85 43.76
N ARG A 76 31.19 -17.99 43.66
CA ARG A 76 31.49 -18.67 42.39
C ARG A 76 30.28 -19.34 41.75
N ASP A 77 29.33 -19.85 42.54
CA ASP A 77 28.07 -20.40 42.05
C ASP A 77 27.19 -19.29 41.47
N LYS A 78 27.02 -18.18 42.21
CA LYS A 78 26.33 -16.97 41.69
C LYS A 78 26.95 -16.48 40.38
N MET A 79 28.27 -16.24 40.35
CA MET A 79 28.99 -15.83 39.13
C MET A 79 28.78 -16.82 37.97
N ARG A 80 28.71 -18.12 38.24
CA ARG A 80 28.46 -19.14 37.19
C ARG A 80 27.02 -19.12 36.68
N GLU A 81 26.02 -18.90 37.54
CA GLU A 81 24.63 -18.74 37.08
C GLU A 81 24.39 -17.39 36.40
N GLU A 82 25.03 -16.31 36.86
CA GLU A 82 25.00 -14.99 36.20
C GLU A 82 25.65 -15.06 34.81
N MET A 83 26.85 -15.66 34.69
CA MET A 83 27.51 -15.86 33.39
C MET A 83 26.72 -16.80 32.44
N LYS A 84 26.04 -17.83 32.96
CA LYS A 84 25.11 -18.65 32.16
C LYS A 84 23.94 -17.81 31.65
N LYS A 85 23.29 -17.07 32.54
CA LYS A 85 22.10 -16.27 32.22
C LYS A 85 22.44 -15.19 31.19
N GLU A 86 23.55 -14.50 31.35
CA GLU A 86 24.10 -13.55 30.37
C GLU A 86 24.36 -14.23 29.02
N LEU A 87 24.98 -15.42 29.00
CA LEU A 87 25.20 -16.20 27.77
C LEU A 87 23.90 -16.69 27.11
N GLU A 88 22.85 -16.97 27.89
CA GLU A 88 21.55 -17.39 27.37
C GLU A 88 20.74 -16.20 26.85
N GLU A 89 20.75 -15.06 27.54
CA GLU A 89 20.12 -13.81 27.09
C GLU A 89 20.82 -13.25 25.84
N GLN A 90 22.15 -13.24 25.78
CA GLN A 90 22.90 -12.86 24.56
C GLN A 90 22.64 -13.82 23.39
N LYS A 91 22.53 -15.14 23.62
CA LYS A 91 22.15 -16.10 22.56
C LYS A 91 20.71 -15.88 22.10
N ALA A 92 19.76 -15.67 23.02
CA ALA A 92 18.37 -15.42 22.70
C ALA A 92 18.20 -14.11 21.93
N GLU A 93 18.92 -13.04 22.28
CA GLU A 93 18.92 -11.81 21.51
C GLU A 93 19.60 -11.97 20.14
N ALA A 94 20.77 -12.60 20.07
CA ALA A 94 21.43 -12.86 18.79
C ALA A 94 20.55 -13.71 17.85
N GLU A 95 19.88 -14.74 18.37
CA GLU A 95 18.94 -15.56 17.61
C GLU A 95 17.68 -14.76 17.22
N ARG A 96 17.15 -13.90 18.10
CA ARG A 96 16.03 -13.00 17.79
C ARG A 96 16.39 -12.01 16.67
N LEU A 97 17.58 -11.40 16.73
CA LEU A 97 18.09 -10.48 15.71
C LEU A 97 18.37 -11.21 14.39
N ALA A 98 18.92 -12.43 14.43
CA ALA A 98 19.13 -13.26 13.25
C ALA A 98 17.79 -13.68 12.61
N LYS A 99 16.80 -14.10 13.41
CA LYS A 99 15.44 -14.45 12.96
C LYS A 99 14.71 -13.23 12.38
N LEU A 100 14.83 -12.06 13.00
CA LEU A 100 14.30 -10.81 12.45
C LEU A 100 14.95 -10.49 11.10
N SER A 101 16.29 -10.46 11.01
CA SER A 101 16.97 -10.15 9.75
C SER A 101 16.72 -11.17 8.64
N ALA A 102 16.54 -12.46 8.99
CA ALA A 102 16.13 -13.49 8.04
C ALA A 102 14.69 -13.27 7.55
N LYS A 103 13.74 -13.03 8.45
CA LYS A 103 12.32 -12.82 8.14
C LYS A 103 12.07 -11.51 7.38
N GLU A 104 12.77 -10.43 7.73
CA GLU A 104 12.72 -9.15 6.98
C GLU A 104 13.25 -9.31 5.54
N ARG A 105 14.28 -10.13 5.34
CA ARG A 105 14.79 -10.47 3.99
C ARG A 105 13.80 -11.35 3.22
N GLU A 106 13.21 -12.35 3.89
CA GLU A 106 12.20 -13.23 3.30
C GLU A 106 10.94 -12.44 2.91
N GLU A 107 10.45 -11.54 3.76
CA GLU A 107 9.33 -10.63 3.47
C GLU A 107 9.66 -9.65 2.34
N ALA A 108 10.87 -9.11 2.30
CA ALA A 108 11.31 -8.23 1.21
C ALA A 108 11.46 -8.98 -0.13
N GLU A 109 11.97 -10.21 -0.13
CA GLU A 109 12.02 -11.07 -1.31
C GLU A 109 10.61 -11.52 -1.75
N PHE A 110 9.77 -11.94 -0.82
CA PHE A 110 8.39 -12.34 -1.08
C PHE A 110 7.61 -11.18 -1.68
N LYS A 111 7.66 -9.99 -1.06
CA LYS A 111 7.05 -8.79 -1.62
C LYS A 111 7.61 -8.43 -3.00
N LYS A 112 8.93 -8.48 -3.19
CA LYS A 112 9.53 -8.23 -4.51
C LYS A 112 9.10 -9.25 -5.57
N ARG A 113 8.78 -10.49 -5.19
CA ARG A 113 8.18 -11.50 -6.07
C ARG A 113 6.71 -11.19 -6.34
N GLN A 114 5.94 -10.81 -5.31
CA GLN A 114 4.55 -10.36 -5.42
C GLN A 114 4.45 -9.16 -6.38
N ASP A 115 5.13 -8.05 -6.09
CA ASP A 115 5.18 -6.83 -6.94
C ASP A 115 5.58 -7.15 -8.41
N ALA A 116 6.41 -8.18 -8.65
CA ALA A 116 6.84 -8.61 -9.98
C ALA A 116 5.88 -9.62 -10.67
N LEU A 117 5.06 -10.35 -9.90
CA LEU A 117 3.96 -11.18 -10.41
C LEU A 117 2.76 -10.29 -10.75
N ASP A 118 2.32 -9.46 -9.80
CA ASP A 118 1.21 -8.51 -9.95
C ASP A 118 1.43 -7.60 -11.18
N LYS A 119 2.65 -7.08 -11.36
CA LYS A 119 3.01 -6.30 -12.57
C LYS A 119 2.92 -7.14 -13.85
N ARG A 120 3.33 -8.41 -13.83
CA ARG A 120 3.23 -9.30 -15.00
C ARG A 120 1.79 -9.67 -15.32
N GLU A 121 0.95 -9.86 -14.30
CA GLU A 121 -0.47 -10.11 -14.46
C GLU A 121 -1.17 -8.89 -15.07
N GLN A 122 -0.88 -7.67 -14.59
CA GLN A 122 -1.33 -6.42 -15.22
C GLN A 122 -0.84 -6.28 -16.66
N GLU A 123 0.43 -6.57 -16.93
CA GLU A 123 1.00 -6.56 -18.28
C GLU A 123 0.41 -7.64 -19.21
N LEU A 124 -0.10 -8.75 -18.68
CA LEU A 124 -0.77 -9.81 -19.45
C LEU A 124 -2.23 -9.44 -19.70
N ALA A 125 -2.98 -9.03 -18.66
CA ALA A 125 -4.35 -8.57 -18.78
C ALA A 125 -4.50 -7.42 -19.79
N GLN A 126 -3.56 -6.45 -19.77
CA GLN A 126 -3.48 -5.39 -20.79
C GLN A 126 -3.25 -5.91 -22.21
N LYS A 127 -2.41 -6.95 -22.39
CA LYS A 127 -2.14 -7.56 -23.70
C LYS A 127 -3.32 -8.41 -24.19
N GLU A 128 -3.99 -9.13 -23.30
CA GLU A 128 -5.18 -9.93 -23.58
C GLU A 128 -6.38 -9.03 -23.93
N LEU A 129 -6.62 -7.97 -23.16
CA LEU A 129 -7.63 -6.96 -23.47
C LEU A 129 -7.33 -6.28 -24.81
N LYS A 130 -6.08 -5.89 -25.07
CA LYS A 130 -5.67 -5.34 -26.37
C LYS A 130 -5.89 -6.33 -27.53
N ALA A 131 -5.61 -7.63 -27.32
CA ALA A 131 -5.86 -8.65 -28.33
C ALA A 131 -7.37 -8.83 -28.62
N GLN A 132 -8.21 -8.88 -27.57
CA GLN A 132 -9.67 -8.94 -27.71
C GLN A 132 -10.21 -7.70 -28.43
N ALA A 133 -9.75 -6.51 -28.06
CA ALA A 133 -10.14 -5.25 -28.69
C ALA A 133 -9.69 -5.16 -30.16
N VAL A 134 -8.52 -5.71 -30.54
CA VAL A 134 -8.11 -5.83 -31.94
C VAL A 134 -9.03 -6.78 -32.71
N THR A 135 -9.43 -7.91 -32.13
CA THR A 135 -10.39 -8.84 -32.75
C THR A 135 -11.74 -8.16 -32.98
N GLU A 136 -12.32 -7.54 -31.95
CA GLU A 136 -13.59 -6.79 -32.04
C GLU A 136 -13.54 -5.69 -33.10
N LEU A 137 -12.42 -4.94 -33.19
CA LEU A 137 -12.22 -3.92 -34.22
C LEU A 137 -12.24 -4.52 -35.63
N ASN A 138 -11.51 -5.62 -35.83
CA ASN A 138 -11.48 -6.32 -37.13
C ASN A 138 -12.87 -6.88 -37.50
N GLU A 139 -13.61 -7.46 -36.55
CA GLU A 139 -14.99 -7.94 -36.76
C GLU A 139 -15.99 -6.81 -37.09
N LYS A 140 -15.68 -5.58 -36.66
CA LYS A 140 -16.44 -4.36 -36.97
C LYS A 140 -15.97 -3.62 -38.22
N GLU A 141 -15.03 -4.20 -38.97
CA GLU A 141 -14.36 -3.61 -40.14
C GLU A 141 -13.60 -2.30 -39.85
N LEU A 142 -13.21 -2.09 -38.58
CA LEU A 142 -12.48 -0.91 -38.12
C LEU A 142 -10.96 -1.17 -38.09
N PRO A 143 -10.13 -0.20 -38.52
CA PRO A 143 -8.67 -0.35 -38.46
C PRO A 143 -8.15 -0.59 -37.04
N SER A 144 -7.39 -1.68 -36.85
CA SER A 144 -6.76 -2.05 -35.57
C SER A 144 -5.78 -1.00 -35.02
N SER A 145 -5.34 -0.03 -35.84
CA SER A 145 -4.61 1.16 -35.40
C SER A 145 -5.37 2.05 -34.40
N PHE A 146 -6.69 1.92 -34.30
CA PHE A 146 -7.50 2.66 -33.32
C PHE A 146 -7.52 2.02 -31.93
N VAL A 147 -6.97 0.81 -31.73
CA VAL A 147 -7.09 0.09 -30.46
C VAL A 147 -6.51 0.86 -29.28
N ASP A 148 -5.36 1.51 -29.46
CA ASP A 148 -4.67 2.30 -28.42
C ASP A 148 -5.40 3.62 -28.07
N PHE A 149 -6.48 3.96 -28.80
CA PHE A 149 -7.35 5.12 -28.52
C PHE A 149 -8.72 4.72 -27.96
N LEU A 150 -9.06 3.42 -27.99
CA LEU A 150 -10.39 2.89 -27.60
C LEU A 150 -10.34 1.98 -26.36
N LEU A 151 -9.13 1.51 -26.00
CA LEU A 151 -8.84 0.81 -24.74
C LEU A 151 -9.14 1.70 -23.51
N ASP A 152 -9.80 1.11 -22.53
CA ASP A 152 -10.10 1.67 -21.21
C ASP A 152 -9.52 0.74 -20.12
N GLU A 153 -9.67 1.09 -18.85
CA GLU A 153 -9.32 0.22 -17.70
C GLU A 153 -10.21 -1.05 -17.62
N ASP A 154 -11.32 -1.06 -18.34
CA ASP A 154 -12.36 -2.09 -18.31
C ASP A 154 -12.67 -2.57 -19.75
N GLY A 155 -12.77 -3.89 -19.91
CA GLY A 155 -13.17 -4.51 -21.17
C GLY A 155 -14.57 -4.11 -21.61
N GLU A 156 -15.54 -4.06 -20.69
CA GLU A 156 -16.91 -3.65 -21.04
C GLU A 156 -16.97 -2.23 -21.60
N LYS A 157 -16.22 -1.29 -21.01
CA LYS A 157 -16.09 0.07 -21.55
C LYS A 157 -15.38 0.05 -22.90
N THR A 158 -14.30 -0.71 -23.06
CA THR A 158 -13.57 -0.85 -24.33
C THR A 158 -14.50 -1.31 -25.46
N PHE A 159 -15.31 -2.34 -25.26
CA PHE A 159 -16.30 -2.79 -26.25
C PHE A 159 -17.39 -1.73 -26.54
N LYS A 160 -17.87 -1.01 -25.52
CA LYS A 160 -18.83 0.11 -25.68
C LYS A 160 -18.21 1.28 -26.46
N ASN A 161 -16.94 1.60 -26.21
CA ASN A 161 -16.18 2.63 -26.92
C ASN A 161 -16.01 2.26 -28.40
N ILE A 162 -15.64 1.01 -28.69
CA ILE A 162 -15.53 0.49 -30.07
C ILE A 162 -16.88 0.56 -30.80
N GLY A 163 -17.98 0.17 -30.14
CA GLY A 163 -19.33 0.25 -30.71
C GLY A 163 -19.77 1.69 -31.02
N ASN A 164 -19.58 2.62 -30.09
CA ASN A 164 -19.88 4.04 -30.29
C ASN A 164 -19.02 4.65 -31.40
N PHE A 165 -17.72 4.33 -31.40
CA PHE A 165 -16.79 4.79 -32.42
C PHE A 165 -17.21 4.32 -33.82
N LYS A 166 -17.61 3.04 -33.99
CA LYS A 166 -18.13 2.55 -35.28
C LYS A 166 -19.25 3.42 -35.81
N ASN A 167 -20.29 3.67 -35.00
CA ASN A 167 -21.44 4.46 -35.43
C ASN A 167 -21.02 5.85 -35.92
N THR A 168 -20.21 6.56 -35.13
CA THR A 168 -19.72 7.91 -35.50
C THR A 168 -18.78 7.91 -36.70
N PHE A 169 -17.99 6.85 -36.89
CA PHE A 169 -17.06 6.69 -38.02
C PHE A 169 -17.83 6.39 -39.31
N ASP A 170 -18.77 5.45 -39.26
CA ASP A 170 -19.62 5.09 -40.40
C ASP A 170 -20.50 6.29 -40.80
N GLU A 171 -21.03 7.07 -39.86
CA GLU A 171 -21.73 8.34 -40.13
C GLU A 171 -20.81 9.36 -40.82
N ALA A 172 -19.62 9.62 -40.28
CA ALA A 172 -18.67 10.58 -40.85
C ALA A 172 -18.17 10.17 -42.25
N VAL A 173 -17.94 8.87 -42.48
CA VAL A 173 -17.60 8.32 -43.80
C VAL A 173 -18.78 8.48 -44.77
N ASN A 174 -20.01 8.22 -44.33
CA ASN A 174 -21.20 8.41 -45.17
C ASN A 174 -21.39 9.87 -45.58
N GLU A 175 -21.23 10.84 -44.68
CA GLU A 175 -21.29 12.27 -45.04
C GLU A 175 -20.13 12.69 -45.96
N ALA A 176 -18.91 12.22 -45.71
CA ALA A 176 -17.77 12.48 -46.60
C ALA A 176 -17.96 11.87 -48.01
N VAL A 177 -18.63 10.72 -48.11
CA VAL A 177 -19.01 10.11 -49.39
C VAL A 177 -20.14 10.89 -50.06
N LYS A 178 -21.18 11.35 -49.33
CA LYS A 178 -22.24 12.22 -49.88
C LYS A 178 -21.67 13.52 -50.45
N GLU A 179 -20.78 14.20 -49.72
CA GLU A 179 -20.15 15.44 -50.17
C GLU A 179 -19.23 15.23 -51.39
N ARG A 180 -18.44 14.15 -51.41
CA ARG A 180 -17.69 13.78 -52.63
C ARG A 180 -18.62 13.49 -53.80
N LEU A 181 -19.70 12.73 -53.59
CA LEU A 181 -20.63 12.36 -54.66
C LEU A 181 -21.34 13.59 -55.23
N ARG A 182 -21.72 14.56 -54.39
CA ARG A 182 -22.19 15.89 -54.78
C ARG A 182 -21.17 16.62 -55.66
N GLN A 183 -19.90 16.67 -55.25
CA GLN A 183 -18.83 17.33 -56.01
C GLN A 183 -18.45 16.60 -57.30
N THR A 184 -18.59 15.26 -57.36
CA THR A 184 -18.33 14.46 -58.57
C THR A 184 -19.54 14.34 -59.50
N THR A 185 -20.68 14.96 -59.19
CA THR A 185 -21.73 15.18 -60.19
C THR A 185 -21.07 15.93 -61.35
N PRO A 186 -21.05 15.40 -62.59
CA PRO A 186 -20.39 16.09 -63.68
C PRO A 186 -21.03 17.47 -63.84
N SER A 187 -20.21 18.52 -63.75
CA SER A 187 -20.66 19.85 -64.16
C SER A 187 -20.92 19.76 -65.66
N HIS A 188 -22.19 19.59 -66.02
CA HIS A 188 -22.58 19.48 -67.41
C HIS A 188 -22.48 20.88 -68.01
N THR A 189 -21.31 21.20 -68.56
CA THR A 189 -21.11 22.32 -69.50
C THR A 189 -21.79 21.94 -70.82
N GLY A 190 -23.11 21.86 -70.73
CA GLY A 190 -24.06 21.25 -71.66
C GLY A 190 -25.47 21.52 -71.14
N GLY A 191 -26.47 21.50 -72.02
CA GLY A 191 -27.77 22.13 -71.74
C GLY A 191 -28.50 21.62 -70.49
N ALA A 192 -29.24 22.53 -69.83
CA ALA A 192 -30.19 22.19 -68.78
C ALA A 192 -31.22 21.15 -69.30
N PRO A 193 -31.73 20.26 -68.43
CA PRO A 193 -32.54 19.12 -68.87
C PRO A 193 -33.91 19.55 -69.43
N GLY A 194 -34.00 19.61 -70.75
CA GLY A 194 -35.24 19.36 -71.47
C GLY A 194 -36.11 20.57 -71.87
N GLU A 195 -35.64 21.82 -71.77
CA GLU A 195 -36.36 22.92 -72.45
C GLU A 195 -36.10 22.86 -73.96
N LYS A 196 -36.86 21.98 -74.63
CA LYS A 196 -36.76 21.68 -76.06
C LYS A 196 -37.06 22.93 -76.90
N ASN A 197 -36.01 23.57 -77.40
CA ASN A 197 -36.12 24.73 -78.28
C ASN A 197 -36.95 24.35 -79.53
N PRO A 198 -38.14 24.95 -79.75
CA PRO A 198 -39.06 24.52 -80.80
C PRO A 198 -38.69 25.00 -82.20
N PHE A 199 -37.55 25.70 -82.36
CA PHE A 199 -36.97 26.07 -83.65
C PHE A 199 -35.87 25.12 -84.12
N MET A 200 -35.27 24.34 -83.21
CA MET A 200 -34.22 23.35 -83.54
C MET A 200 -34.80 22.22 -84.40
N LYS A 201 -34.01 21.72 -85.36
CA LYS A 201 -34.44 20.71 -86.34
C LYS A 201 -35.06 19.46 -85.70
N ASP A 202 -34.46 18.95 -84.62
CA ASP A 202 -34.85 17.69 -83.98
C ASP A 202 -36.00 17.86 -82.97
N THR A 203 -36.40 19.11 -82.67
CA THR A 203 -37.50 19.44 -81.73
C THR A 203 -38.48 20.47 -82.30
N TRP A 204 -38.53 20.60 -83.63
CA TRP A 204 -39.33 21.62 -84.33
C TRP A 204 -40.83 21.47 -84.03
N ASN A 205 -41.47 22.54 -83.57
CA ASN A 205 -42.90 22.54 -83.25
C ASN A 205 -43.54 23.93 -83.47
N LEU A 206 -44.33 24.06 -84.55
CA LEU A 206 -45.00 25.30 -84.93
C LEU A 206 -46.02 25.80 -83.89
N THR A 207 -46.69 24.91 -83.16
CA THR A 207 -47.66 25.28 -82.11
C THR A 207 -46.96 25.95 -80.94
N GLU A 208 -45.81 25.41 -80.52
CA GLU A 208 -45.01 26.01 -79.44
C GLU A 208 -44.32 27.30 -79.89
N GLN A 209 -43.87 27.39 -81.15
CA GLN A 209 -43.41 28.67 -81.73
C GLN A 209 -44.51 29.74 -81.70
N GLY A 210 -45.75 29.38 -82.04
CA GLY A 210 -46.91 30.27 -81.99
C GLY A 210 -47.29 30.71 -80.58
N ARG A 211 -47.20 29.79 -79.60
CA ARG A 211 -47.36 30.11 -78.17
C ARG A 211 -46.29 31.11 -77.71
N LEU A 212 -45.01 30.79 -77.94
CA LEU A 212 -43.88 31.66 -77.58
C LEU A 212 -43.98 33.05 -78.21
N TYR A 213 -44.44 33.15 -79.47
CA TYR A 213 -44.62 34.44 -80.14
C TYR A 213 -45.63 35.35 -79.43
N ASN A 214 -46.72 34.78 -78.91
CA ASN A 214 -47.79 35.53 -78.25
C ASN A 214 -47.51 35.77 -76.75
N GLU A 215 -46.90 34.79 -76.06
CA GLU A 215 -46.68 34.84 -74.61
C GLU A 215 -45.33 35.46 -74.21
N ASN A 216 -44.28 35.29 -75.01
CA ASN A 216 -42.95 35.85 -74.73
C ASN A 216 -42.14 36.13 -76.02
N PRO A 217 -42.38 37.29 -76.68
CA PRO A 217 -41.69 37.66 -77.93
C PRO A 217 -40.16 37.71 -77.83
N GLU A 218 -39.60 38.03 -76.66
CA GLU A 218 -38.15 38.06 -76.45
C GLU A 218 -37.55 36.65 -76.45
N LYS A 219 -38.16 35.72 -75.70
CA LYS A 219 -37.76 34.30 -75.68
C LYS A 219 -37.98 33.64 -77.05
N TYR A 220 -39.02 34.02 -77.78
CA TYR A 220 -39.22 33.62 -79.18
C TYR A 220 -37.99 33.96 -80.04
N GLN A 221 -37.53 35.21 -80.02
CA GLN A 221 -36.37 35.63 -80.84
C GLN A 221 -35.07 34.99 -80.35
N GLN A 222 -34.87 34.87 -79.03
CA GLN A 222 -33.68 34.25 -78.44
C GLN A 222 -33.54 32.78 -78.88
N LEU A 223 -34.61 31.98 -78.75
CA LEU A 223 -34.61 30.57 -79.15
C LEU A 223 -34.49 30.41 -80.68
N LYS A 224 -35.11 31.29 -81.46
CA LYS A 224 -34.97 31.31 -82.93
C LYS A 224 -33.54 31.62 -83.37
N ALA A 225 -32.88 32.59 -82.75
CA ALA A 225 -31.48 32.94 -83.03
C ALA A 225 -30.54 31.77 -82.68
N GLN A 226 -30.74 31.13 -81.52
CA GLN A 226 -29.98 29.94 -81.10
C GLN A 226 -30.11 28.75 -82.06
N ALA A 227 -31.23 28.63 -82.79
CA ALA A 227 -31.46 27.56 -83.77
C ALA A 227 -31.06 27.94 -85.21
N SER A 228 -30.52 29.15 -85.41
CA SER A 228 -30.10 29.67 -86.73
C SER A 228 -28.57 29.72 -86.88
N ASN A 229 -27.84 29.03 -86.01
CA ASN A 229 -26.38 29.14 -85.79
C ASN A 229 -25.79 27.77 -85.47
#